data_AF-A0A2T4LJP1-F1
#
_entry.id   AF-A0A2T4LJP1-F1
#
_cell.length_a   1.000
_cell.length_b   1.000
_cell.length_c   1.000
_cell.angle_alpha   90.00
_cell.angle_beta   90.00
_cell.angle_gamma   90.00
#
_symmetry.space_group_name_H-M   'P 1'
#
loop_
_entity.id
_entity.type
_entity.pdbx_description
1 polymer ?
#
loop_
_entity_poly.entity_id
_entity_poly.type
_entity_poly.pdbx_seq_one_letter_code
_entity_poly.pdbx_strand_id
1 'polypeptide(L)'
;DLFGPDPLVKQFPQLGDISDIINVIANTAFTFLPALIGWSSMKVFGGSQILGLVLGLVLMNPQLVSQYDIAKGNIPTWDLFALEIKQLNYQGQVLPILLAAYVLAQIEKFLNKRVHDSIKMSVVGPVALL
;
A
#
# COMPACT_ATOMS: atom_id res chain seq x y z
N ASP A 1 27.94 33.30 5.68
CA ASP A 1 26.46 33.29 5.57
C ASP A 1 25.95 34.02 4.33
N LEU A 2 26.10 33.43 3.14
CA LEU A 2 25.68 34.06 1.88
C LEU A 2 24.14 34.06 1.67
N PHE A 3 23.38 33.32 2.49
CA PHE A 3 21.95 33.08 2.28
C PHE A 3 21.07 33.27 3.54
N GLY A 4 21.60 33.85 4.62
CA GLY A 4 20.86 34.06 5.86
C GLY A 4 20.50 32.76 6.62
N PRO A 5 19.81 32.87 7.77
CA PRO A 5 19.47 31.74 8.63
C PRO A 5 18.25 30.93 8.16
N ASP A 6 17.42 31.51 7.28
CA ASP A 6 16.18 30.87 6.81
C ASP A 6 16.38 30.11 5.48
N PRO A 7 15.69 28.98 5.25
CA PRO A 7 15.69 28.30 3.96
C PRO A 7 15.28 29.24 2.81
N LEU A 8 15.98 29.17 1.66
CA LEU A 8 15.71 29.98 0.47
C LEU A 8 14.24 29.92 0.00
N VAL A 9 13.60 28.80 0.26
CA VAL A 9 12.18 28.51 -0.02
C VAL A 9 11.23 29.45 0.76
N LYS A 10 11.61 29.91 1.96
CA LYS A 10 10.85 30.91 2.74
C LYS A 10 11.15 32.35 2.33
N GLN A 11 12.33 32.60 1.76
CA GLN A 11 12.76 33.93 1.34
C GLN A 11 12.20 34.30 -0.04
N PHE A 12 11.93 33.32 -0.90
CA PHE A 12 11.36 33.50 -2.24
C PHE A 12 10.09 32.65 -2.43
N PRO A 13 8.89 33.25 -2.38
CA PRO A 13 7.62 32.51 -2.49
C PRO A 13 7.49 31.65 -3.76
N GLN A 14 8.10 32.12 -4.86
CA GLN A 14 8.13 31.43 -6.15
C GLN A 14 8.93 30.10 -6.08
N LEU A 15 9.96 30.04 -5.25
CA LEU A 15 10.70 28.81 -4.96
C LEU A 15 9.97 27.94 -3.93
N GLY A 16 9.15 28.55 -3.08
CA GLY A 16 8.14 27.92 -2.21
C GLY A 16 7.23 26.98 -2.99
N ASP A 17 6.45 27.53 -3.90
CA ASP A 17 5.44 26.78 -4.66
C ASP A 17 6.07 25.65 -5.51
N ILE A 18 7.24 25.90 -6.11
CA ILE A 18 7.97 24.87 -6.87
C ILE A 18 8.43 23.73 -5.95
N SER A 19 8.92 24.06 -4.75
CA SER A 19 9.34 23.07 -3.77
C SER A 19 8.15 22.22 -3.30
N ASP A 20 6.99 22.83 -3.12
CA ASP A 20 5.76 22.12 -2.73
C ASP A 20 5.28 21.17 -3.84
N ILE A 21 5.30 21.60 -5.11
CA ILE A 21 4.97 20.73 -6.25
C ILE A 21 5.91 19.52 -6.29
N ILE A 22 7.22 19.74 -6.15
CA ILE A 22 8.22 18.66 -6.13
C ILE A 22 7.96 17.71 -4.96
N ASN A 23 7.69 18.25 -3.77
CA ASN A 23 7.37 17.47 -2.59
C ASN A 23 6.11 16.61 -2.78
N VAL A 24 5.06 17.14 -3.40
CA VAL A 24 3.83 16.39 -3.68
C VAL A 24 4.11 15.24 -4.65
N ILE A 25 4.83 15.49 -5.75
CA ILE A 25 5.17 14.45 -6.73
C ILE A 25 6.03 13.37 -6.08
N ALA A 26 7.07 13.74 -5.33
CA ALA A 26 7.95 12.81 -4.65
C ALA A 26 7.17 11.96 -3.63
N ASN A 27 6.41 12.59 -2.72
CA ASN A 27 5.64 11.89 -1.70
C ASN A 27 4.60 10.95 -2.31
N THR A 28 3.94 11.36 -3.40
CA THR A 28 2.95 10.52 -4.10
C THR A 28 3.60 9.23 -4.61
N ALA A 29 4.75 9.31 -5.27
CA ALA A 29 5.45 8.12 -5.79
C ALA A 29 5.79 7.10 -4.69
N PHE A 30 6.25 7.57 -3.52
CA PHE A 30 6.55 6.68 -2.38
C PHE A 30 5.28 6.19 -1.68
N THR A 31 4.23 7.01 -1.62
CA THR A 31 2.94 6.65 -1.04
C THR A 31 2.30 5.48 -1.78
N PHE A 32 2.32 5.55 -3.12
CA PHE A 32 1.74 4.53 -3.99
C PHE A 32 2.68 3.37 -4.32
N LEU A 33 3.88 3.34 -3.71
CA LEU A 33 4.85 2.29 -3.94
C LEU A 33 4.29 0.87 -3.67
N PRO A 34 3.52 0.62 -2.60
CA PRO A 34 2.87 -0.68 -2.39
C PRO A 34 1.90 -1.06 -3.54
N ALA A 35 1.16 -0.12 -4.12
CA ALA A 35 0.25 -0.41 -5.23
C ALA A 35 1.02 -0.85 -6.50
N LEU A 36 2.10 -0.15 -6.82
CA LEU A 36 2.97 -0.47 -7.96
C LEU A 36 3.70 -1.81 -7.76
N ILE A 37 4.14 -2.08 -6.54
CA ILE A 37 4.81 -3.33 -6.20
C ILE A 37 3.81 -4.48 -6.19
N GLY A 38 2.60 -4.31 -5.66
CA GLY A 38 1.56 -5.34 -5.70
C GLY A 38 1.23 -5.75 -7.14
N TRP A 39 1.06 -4.78 -8.04
CA TRP A 39 0.81 -5.04 -9.46
C TRP A 39 1.96 -5.81 -10.14
N SER A 40 3.21 -5.38 -9.92
CA SER A 40 4.39 -6.03 -10.53
C SER A 40 4.68 -7.40 -9.92
N SER A 41 4.48 -7.57 -8.61
CA SER A 41 4.66 -8.84 -7.89
C SER A 41 3.66 -9.88 -8.34
N MET A 42 2.39 -9.52 -8.51
CA MET A 42 1.38 -10.45 -9.03
C MET A 42 1.69 -10.89 -10.47
N LYS A 43 2.30 -10.02 -11.28
CA LYS A 43 2.79 -10.40 -12.61
C LYS A 43 3.88 -11.48 -12.54
N VAL A 44 4.81 -11.34 -11.58
CA VAL A 44 5.91 -12.30 -11.37
C VAL A 44 5.42 -13.59 -10.74
N PHE A 45 4.54 -13.50 -9.74
CA PHE A 45 3.99 -14.65 -9.05
C PHE A 45 2.88 -15.34 -9.84
N GLY A 46 2.41 -14.79 -10.95
CA GLY A 46 1.44 -15.42 -11.86
C GLY A 46 -0.01 -15.41 -11.34
N GLY A 47 -0.41 -14.32 -10.69
CA GLY A 47 -1.81 -14.03 -10.34
C GLY A 47 -2.35 -12.81 -11.08
N SER A 48 -3.55 -12.37 -10.75
CA SER A 48 -4.20 -11.17 -11.30
C SER A 48 -3.50 -9.91 -10.83
N GLN A 49 -2.96 -9.19 -11.80
CA GLN A 49 -2.33 -7.89 -11.58
C GLN A 49 -3.29 -6.86 -10.99
N ILE A 50 -4.58 -6.93 -11.34
CA ILE A 50 -5.62 -6.04 -10.81
C ILE A 50 -5.80 -6.32 -9.31
N LEU A 51 -5.85 -7.58 -8.89
CA LEU A 51 -5.95 -7.92 -7.47
C LEU A 51 -4.71 -7.48 -6.68
N GLY A 52 -3.52 -7.59 -7.29
CA GLY A 52 -2.29 -7.04 -6.70
C GLY A 52 -2.31 -5.53 -6.52
N LEU A 53 -2.86 -4.81 -7.50
CA LEU A 53 -3.04 -3.36 -7.40
C LEU A 53 -4.02 -3.00 -6.27
N VAL A 54 -5.18 -3.68 -6.23
CA VAL A 54 -6.19 -3.48 -5.17
C VAL A 54 -5.61 -3.79 -3.80
N LEU A 55 -4.87 -4.89 -3.64
CA LEU A 55 -4.19 -5.25 -2.40
C LEU A 55 -3.25 -4.13 -1.94
N GLY A 56 -2.42 -3.60 -2.84
CA GLY A 56 -1.53 -2.49 -2.50
C GLY A 56 -2.28 -1.23 -2.09
N LEU A 57 -3.40 -0.90 -2.76
CA LEU A 57 -4.27 0.21 -2.37
C LEU A 57 -4.91 0.00 -0.98
N VAL A 58 -5.29 -1.23 -0.64
CA VAL A 58 -5.81 -1.57 0.70
C VAL A 58 -4.76 -1.33 1.77
N LEU A 59 -3.50 -1.71 1.54
CA LEU A 59 -2.40 -1.51 2.51
C LEU A 59 -2.04 -0.03 2.76
N MET A 60 -2.46 0.87 1.88
CA MET A 60 -2.28 2.33 2.04
C MET A 60 -3.61 3.05 2.34
N ASN A 61 -4.66 2.32 2.71
CA ASN A 61 -5.95 2.91 3.02
C ASN A 61 -5.82 3.85 4.24
N PRO A 62 -6.31 5.10 4.16
CA PRO A 62 -6.27 6.07 5.26
C PRO A 62 -7.03 5.63 6.52
N GLN A 63 -7.89 4.60 6.43
CA GLN A 63 -8.53 3.98 7.60
C GLN A 63 -7.55 3.15 8.45
N LEU A 64 -6.39 2.77 7.91
CA LEU A 64 -5.34 2.09 8.66
C LEU A 64 -4.57 3.10 9.51
N VAL A 65 -4.23 2.71 10.74
CA VAL A 65 -3.52 3.59 11.67
C VAL A 65 -2.10 3.83 11.17
N SER A 66 -1.72 5.10 11.14
CA SER A 66 -0.39 5.52 10.76
C SER A 66 0.64 4.91 11.70
N GLN A 67 1.75 4.40 11.16
CA GLN A 67 2.83 3.87 11.99
C GLN A 67 3.41 4.90 12.97
N TYR A 68 3.21 6.19 12.70
CA TYR A 68 3.62 7.29 13.57
C TYR A 68 2.71 7.48 14.79
N ASP A 69 1.47 7.01 14.73
CA ASP A 69 0.53 7.05 15.86
C ASP A 69 0.69 5.83 16.78
N ILE A 70 1.50 4.83 16.40
CA ILE A 70 1.86 3.67 17.23
C ILE A 70 2.46 4.11 18.58
N ALA A 71 3.22 5.20 18.60
CA ALA A 71 3.86 5.71 19.80
C ALA A 71 2.87 6.35 20.80
N LYS A 72 1.61 6.58 20.41
CA LYS A 72 0.59 7.27 21.25
C LYS A 72 -0.39 6.33 21.96
N GLY A 73 -0.19 5.01 21.86
CA GLY A 73 -0.60 4.12 22.95
C GLY A 73 -1.85 3.27 22.75
N ASN A 74 -2.39 3.08 21.54
CA ASN A 74 -3.22 1.91 21.22
C ASN A 74 -3.30 1.68 19.71
N ILE A 75 -2.80 0.53 19.25
CA ILE A 75 -2.97 0.09 17.85
C ILE A 75 -4.27 -0.72 17.81
N PRO A 76 -5.30 -0.32 17.05
CA PRO A 76 -6.47 -1.15 16.85
C PRO A 76 -6.08 -2.43 16.12
N THR A 77 -6.51 -3.56 16.66
CA THR A 77 -6.30 -4.89 16.10
C THR A 77 -7.63 -5.46 15.61
N TRP A 78 -7.60 -6.21 14.51
CA TRP A 78 -8.68 -7.11 14.15
C TRP A 78 -8.39 -8.49 14.72
N ASP A 79 -9.38 -9.13 15.34
CA ASP A 79 -9.29 -10.54 15.74
C ASP A 79 -9.85 -11.40 14.61
N LEU A 80 -8.94 -12.11 13.92
CA LEU A 80 -9.27 -13.04 12.87
C LEU A 80 -8.88 -14.45 13.33
N PHE A 81 -9.88 -15.23 13.78
CA PHE A 81 -9.66 -16.62 14.21
C PHE A 81 -8.54 -16.75 15.27
N ALA A 82 -8.52 -15.88 16.28
CA ALA A 82 -7.49 -15.78 17.33
C ALA A 82 -6.12 -15.25 16.87
N LEU A 83 -6.03 -14.69 15.66
CA LEU A 83 -4.88 -13.91 15.20
C LEU A 83 -5.21 -12.42 15.31
N GLU A 84 -4.44 -11.71 16.13
CA GLU A 84 -4.49 -10.25 16.20
C GLU A 84 -3.74 -9.63 15.02
N ILE A 85 -4.48 -9.11 14.05
CA ILE A 85 -3.92 -8.36 12.92
C ILE A 85 -3.93 -6.87 13.24
N LYS A 86 -2.74 -6.27 13.31
CA LYS A 86 -2.59 -4.83 13.55
C LYS A 86 -3.03 -4.03 12.32
N GLN A 87 -3.90 -3.03 12.53
CA GLN A 87 -4.35 -2.12 11.49
C GLN A 87 -3.29 -1.05 11.22
N LEU A 88 -2.17 -1.43 10.60
CA LEU A 88 -1.09 -0.49 10.28
C LEU A 88 -1.13 -0.11 8.81
N ASN A 89 -0.92 1.17 8.53
CA ASN A 89 -0.64 1.59 7.17
C ASN A 89 0.76 1.09 6.78
N TYR A 90 0.93 0.60 5.55
CA TYR A 90 2.23 0.14 5.05
C TYR A 90 2.74 1.05 3.93
N GLN A 91 2.43 2.33 4.03
CA GLN A 91 2.84 3.37 3.08
C GLN A 91 4.37 3.36 2.93
N GLY A 92 4.85 3.27 1.69
CA GLY A 92 6.28 3.23 1.39
C GLY A 92 7.03 1.95 1.79
N GLN A 93 6.36 0.93 2.33
CA GLN A 93 7.02 -0.33 2.70
C GLN A 93 6.88 -1.40 1.62
N VAL A 94 8.01 -2.02 1.28
CA VAL A 94 8.13 -2.99 0.17
C VAL A 94 7.97 -4.44 0.62
N LEU A 95 8.52 -4.81 1.78
CA LEU A 95 8.50 -6.21 2.24
C LEU A 95 7.09 -6.72 2.56
N PRO A 96 6.22 -5.97 3.28
CA PRO A 96 4.88 -6.44 3.62
C PRO A 96 4.02 -6.72 2.39
N ILE A 97 4.07 -5.84 1.38
CA ILE A 97 3.31 -6.01 0.15
C ILE A 97 3.82 -7.19 -0.69
N LEU A 98 5.13 -7.46 -0.73
CA LEU A 98 5.68 -8.61 -1.44
C LEU A 98 5.17 -9.92 -0.84
N LEU A 99 5.18 -10.02 0.50
CA LEU A 99 4.67 -11.18 1.22
C LEU A 99 3.17 -11.36 0.95
N ALA A 100 2.39 -10.28 1.08
CA ALA A 100 0.95 -10.31 0.86
C ALA A 100 0.60 -10.68 -0.59
N ALA A 101 1.32 -10.14 -1.57
CA ALA A 101 1.15 -10.49 -2.99
C ALA A 101 1.52 -11.96 -3.28
N TYR A 102 2.54 -12.50 -2.62
CA TYR A 102 2.89 -13.91 -2.74
C TYR A 102 1.78 -14.82 -2.22
N VAL A 103 1.26 -14.53 -1.02
CA VAL A 103 0.15 -15.27 -0.42
C VAL A 103 -1.10 -15.16 -1.30
N LEU A 104 -1.45 -13.95 -1.74
CA LEU A 104 -2.57 -13.69 -2.64
C LEU A 104 -2.45 -14.50 -3.93
N ALA A 105 -1.27 -14.53 -4.55
CA ALA A 105 -1.04 -15.30 -5.78
C ALA A 105 -1.23 -16.81 -5.57
N GLN A 106 -0.84 -17.35 -4.40
CA GLN A 106 -1.08 -18.77 -4.09
C GLN A 106 -2.56 -19.05 -3.89
N ILE A 107 -3.26 -18.21 -3.13
CA ILE A 107 -4.71 -18.34 -2.88
C ILE A 107 -5.48 -18.24 -4.20
N GLU A 108 -5.16 -17.25 -5.03
CA GLU A 108 -5.80 -17.04 -6.32
C GLU A 108 -5.60 -18.24 -7.25
N LYS A 109 -4.36 -18.77 -7.35
CA LYS A 109 -4.09 -19.98 -8.15
C LYS A 109 -4.83 -21.20 -7.61
N PHE A 110 -4.95 -21.34 -6.30
CA PHE A 110 -5.70 -22.43 -5.68
C PHE A 110 -7.20 -22.33 -5.97
N LEU A 111 -7.78 -21.14 -5.80
CA LEU A 111 -9.18 -20.86 -6.09
C LEU A 111 -9.48 -21.01 -7.58
N ASN A 112 -8.61 -20.52 -8.47
CA ASN A 112 -8.79 -20.66 -9.92
C ASN A 112 -8.81 -22.11 -10.41
N LYS A 113 -8.18 -23.04 -9.68
CA LYS A 113 -8.23 -24.49 -9.97
C LYS A 113 -9.52 -25.15 -9.47
N ARG A 114 -10.18 -24.58 -8.47
CA ARG A 114 -11.37 -25.15 -7.81
C ARG A 114 -12.68 -24.52 -8.28
N VAL A 115 -12.67 -23.25 -8.69
CA VAL A 115 -13.87 -22.47 -9.03
C VAL A 115 -14.15 -22.54 -10.53
N HIS A 116 -15.41 -22.84 -10.87
CA HIS A 116 -15.92 -22.89 -12.24
C HIS A 116 -15.89 -21.50 -12.91
N ASP A 117 -15.56 -21.42 -14.21
CA ASP A 117 -15.26 -20.16 -14.91
C ASP A 117 -16.35 -19.08 -14.82
N SER A 118 -17.62 -19.47 -14.69
CA SER A 118 -18.76 -18.55 -14.61
C SER A 118 -18.81 -17.68 -13.34
N ILE A 119 -18.12 -18.08 -12.26
CA ILE A 119 -18.17 -17.38 -10.95
C ILE A 119 -16.78 -16.85 -10.52
N LYS A 120 -15.73 -17.17 -11.29
CA LYS A 120 -14.33 -16.81 -10.97
C LYS A 120 -14.16 -15.33 -10.67
N MET A 121 -14.67 -14.44 -11.52
CA MET A 121 -14.38 -13.01 -11.40
C MET A 121 -15.13 -12.33 -10.23
N SER A 122 -16.29 -12.84 -9.82
CA SER A 122 -17.05 -12.29 -8.69
C SER A 122 -16.59 -12.82 -7.33
N VAL A 123 -16.10 -14.06 -7.26
CA VAL A 123 -15.78 -14.70 -5.97
C VAL A 123 -14.28 -14.67 -5.68
N VAL A 124 -13.42 -14.88 -6.67
CA VAL A 124 -11.98 -15.01 -6.43
C VAL A 124 -11.37 -13.71 -5.93
N GLY A 125 -11.82 -12.56 -6.44
CA GLY A 125 -11.29 -11.25 -6.03
C GLY A 125 -11.55 -10.92 -4.56
N PRO A 126 -12.82 -10.85 -4.11
CA PRO A 126 -13.14 -10.56 -2.72
C PRO A 126 -12.62 -11.62 -1.75
N VAL A 127 -12.73 -12.92 -2.09
CA VAL A 127 -12.31 -14.00 -1.18
C VAL A 127 -10.80 -14.07 -1.02
N ALA A 128 -10.03 -13.75 -2.07
CA ALA A 128 -8.57 -13.79 -1.97
C ALA A 128 -7.99 -12.56 -1.24
N LEU A 129 -8.75 -11.47 -1.13
CA LEU A 129 -8.36 -10.23 -0.46
C LEU A 129 -8.81 -10.15 1.02
N LEU A 130 -9.72 -11.01 1.45
CA LEU A 130 -10.15 -11.18 2.85
C LEU A 130 -9.10 -11.96 3.64
#